data_AF-A0A5J4PQX6-F1
#
_entry.id   AF-A0A5J4PQX6-F1
#
_cell.length_a   1.000
_cell.length_b   1.000
_cell.length_c   1.000
_cell.angle_alpha   90.00
_cell.angle_beta   90.00
_cell.angle_gamma   90.00
#
_symmetry.space_group_name_H-M   'P 1'
#
loop_
_entity.id
_entity.type
_entity.pdbx_description
1 polymer ?
#
loop_
_entity_poly.entity_id
_entity_poly.type
_entity_poly.pdbx_seq_one_letter_code
_entity_poly.pdbx_strand_id
1 'polypeptide(L)'
;AGCYSRKFLVVVPFRTVFSLAATLFTVYRIVTVVIQKHILGWLISYLKDADSLYFFVPVFGYSLVLGLALDYDIFLFYRIAEYRDLGYTDHAAIVKATSQSGRIITAAGLIMAIAFLGLLFSHMVY
;
A
#
# COMPACT_ATOMS: atom_id res chain seq x y z
N ALA A 1 24.01 12.71 -17.41
CA ALA A 1 23.36 12.10 -16.23
C ALA A 1 21.82 12.07 -16.30
N GLY A 2 21.12 13.01 -16.97
CA GLY A 2 19.65 13.16 -16.88
C GLY A 2 18.74 12.13 -17.58
N CYS A 3 19.25 11.13 -18.30
CA CYS A 3 18.41 10.15 -19.01
C CYS A 3 17.93 8.99 -18.12
N TYR A 4 18.69 8.65 -17.07
CA TYR A 4 18.38 7.51 -16.19
C TYR A 4 17.20 7.79 -15.25
N SER A 5 17.09 9.03 -14.77
CA SER A 5 16.05 9.48 -13.83
C SER A 5 14.63 9.42 -14.42
N ARG A 6 14.44 9.82 -15.69
CA ARG A 6 13.11 9.85 -16.32
C ARG A 6 12.50 8.48 -16.58
N LYS A 7 13.31 7.48 -16.99
CA LYS A 7 12.78 6.13 -17.26
C LYS A 7 12.41 5.42 -15.97
N PHE A 8 13.19 5.59 -14.90
CA PHE A 8 12.88 5.02 -13.59
C PHE A 8 11.62 5.63 -12.97
N LEU A 9 11.40 6.95 -13.14
CA LEU A 9 10.22 7.63 -12.60
C LEU A 9 8.89 7.08 -13.14
N VAL A 10 8.86 6.56 -14.37
CA VAL A 10 7.65 5.98 -14.98
C VAL A 10 7.52 4.49 -14.65
N VAL A 11 8.64 3.77 -14.57
CA VAL A 11 8.64 2.33 -14.28
C VAL A 11 8.25 2.03 -12.84
N VAL A 12 8.65 2.86 -11.89
CA VAL A 12 8.34 2.69 -10.46
C VAL A 12 6.83 2.69 -10.17
N PRO A 13 6.05 3.74 -10.50
CA PRO A 13 4.62 3.76 -10.21
C PRO A 13 3.88 2.65 -10.96
N PHE A 14 4.28 2.36 -12.20
CA PHE A 14 3.65 1.30 -12.98
C PHE A 14 3.89 -0.09 -12.35
N ARG A 15 5.11 -0.34 -11.88
CA ARG A 15 5.44 -1.55 -11.11
C ARG A 15 4.61 -1.65 -9.84
N THR A 16 4.47 -0.56 -9.09
CA THR A 16 3.69 -0.52 -7.84
C THR A 16 2.22 -0.83 -8.11
N VAL A 17 1.60 -0.17 -9.08
CA VAL A 17 0.21 -0.40 -9.52
C VAL A 17 -0.04 -1.89 -9.80
N PHE A 18 0.83 -2.50 -10.61
CA PHE A 18 0.70 -3.90 -11.01
C PHE A 18 0.91 -4.86 -9.84
N SER A 19 1.96 -4.65 -9.04
CA SER A 19 2.27 -5.50 -7.89
C SER A 19 1.17 -5.47 -6.81
N LEU A 20 0.58 -4.29 -6.55
CA LEU A 20 -0.53 -4.15 -5.63
C LEU A 20 -1.81 -4.78 -6.16
N ALA A 21 -2.10 -4.62 -7.46
CA ALA A 21 -3.26 -5.24 -8.08
C ALA A 21 -3.18 -6.77 -7.99
N ALA A 22 -2.02 -7.34 -8.32
CA ALA A 22 -1.79 -8.78 -8.23
C ALA A 22 -1.90 -9.30 -6.79
N THR A 23 -1.31 -8.58 -5.83
CA THR A 23 -1.36 -8.95 -4.40
C THR A 23 -2.79 -8.89 -3.88
N LEU A 24 -3.51 -7.78 -4.11
CA LEU A 24 -4.86 -7.59 -3.62
C LEU A 24 -5.84 -8.59 -4.27
N PHE A 25 -5.70 -8.84 -5.57
CA PHE A 25 -6.50 -9.85 -6.26
C PHE A 25 -6.29 -11.23 -5.64
N THR A 26 -5.03 -11.60 -5.38
CA THR A 26 -4.69 -12.87 -4.73
C THR A 26 -5.30 -12.97 -3.34
N VAL A 27 -5.16 -11.92 -2.51
CA VAL A 27 -5.74 -11.87 -1.16
C VAL A 27 -7.26 -11.97 -1.20
N TYR A 28 -7.92 -11.19 -2.06
CA TYR A 28 -9.38 -11.24 -2.22
C TYR A 28 -9.86 -12.63 -2.63
N ARG A 29 -9.17 -13.29 -3.58
CA ARG A 29 -9.49 -14.67 -4.00
C ARG A 29 -9.29 -15.67 -2.88
N ILE A 30 -8.22 -15.57 -2.10
CA ILE A 30 -7.99 -16.45 -0.95
C ILE A 30 -9.11 -16.27 0.08
N VAL A 31 -9.41 -15.03 0.47
CA VAL A 31 -10.41 -14.74 1.51
C VAL A 31 -11.80 -15.22 1.08
N THR A 32 -12.22 -14.94 -0.15
CA THR A 32 -13.53 -15.41 -0.66
C THR A 32 -13.64 -16.93 -0.68
N VAL A 33 -12.59 -17.65 -1.07
CA VAL A 33 -12.57 -19.12 -1.03
C VAL A 33 -12.64 -19.65 0.40
N VAL A 34 -11.92 -19.03 1.35
CA VAL A 34 -11.94 -19.44 2.76
C VAL A 34 -13.33 -19.31 3.38
N ILE A 35 -14.01 -18.20 3.09
CA ILE A 35 -15.39 -17.93 3.55
C ILE A 35 -16.36 -18.93 2.91
N GLN A 36 -16.38 -19.03 1.58
CA GLN A 36 -17.33 -19.88 0.84
C GLN A 36 -17.20 -21.37 1.16
N LYS A 37 -15.98 -21.86 1.38
CA LYS A 37 -15.75 -23.28 1.70
C LYS A 37 -15.84 -23.57 3.20
N HIS A 38 -16.16 -22.57 4.03
CA HIS A 38 -16.15 -22.62 5.49
C HIS A 38 -14.88 -23.30 6.06
N ILE A 39 -13.74 -23.12 5.40
CA ILE A 39 -12.47 -23.78 5.74
C ILE A 39 -12.06 -23.46 7.19
N LEU A 40 -12.37 -22.25 7.65
CA LEU A 40 -12.07 -21.76 9.00
C LEU A 40 -13.29 -21.74 9.93
N GLY A 41 -14.43 -22.29 9.52
CA GLY A 41 -15.65 -22.31 10.32
C GLY A 41 -15.50 -23.06 11.65
N TRP A 42 -14.51 -23.94 11.77
CA TRP A 42 -14.19 -24.64 13.02
C TRP A 42 -13.45 -23.78 14.05
N LEU A 43 -12.74 -22.72 13.61
CA LEU A 43 -11.95 -21.83 14.47
C LEU A 43 -12.70 -20.55 14.82
N ILE A 44 -13.48 -20.01 13.87
CA ILE A 44 -14.18 -18.73 14.02
C ILE A 44 -15.65 -18.94 13.65
N SER A 45 -16.52 -19.06 14.65
CA SER A 45 -17.97 -19.26 14.43
C SER A 45 -18.60 -18.13 13.60
N TYR A 46 -18.10 -16.90 13.70
CA TYR A 46 -18.59 -15.75 12.92
C TYR A 46 -18.40 -15.90 11.40
N LEU A 47 -17.48 -16.78 10.96
CA LEU A 47 -17.27 -17.08 9.53
C LEU A 47 -18.22 -18.16 9.01
N LYS A 48 -19.05 -18.78 9.86
CA LYS A 48 -20.06 -19.75 9.42
C LYS A 48 -21.26 -19.08 8.76
N ASP A 49 -21.65 -17.91 9.25
CA ASP A 49 -22.84 -17.18 8.77
C ASP A 49 -22.51 -16.15 7.68
N ALA A 50 -21.22 -16.00 7.34
CA ALA A 50 -20.78 -15.09 6.29
C ALA A 50 -20.82 -15.79 4.93
N ASP A 51 -21.70 -15.34 4.03
CA ASP A 51 -21.84 -15.93 2.69
C ASP A 51 -20.76 -15.43 1.72
N SER A 52 -20.46 -14.12 1.72
CA SER A 52 -19.53 -13.52 0.76
C SER A 52 -19.04 -12.15 1.21
N LEU A 53 -17.89 -11.72 0.66
CA LEU A 53 -17.45 -10.33 0.71
C LEU A 53 -18.24 -9.48 -0.28
N TYR A 54 -18.55 -8.25 0.11
CA TYR A 54 -19.14 -7.26 -0.79
C TYR A 54 -18.21 -6.95 -1.97
N PHE A 55 -18.80 -6.74 -3.16
CA PHE A 55 -18.04 -6.52 -4.39
C PHE A 55 -17.19 -5.24 -4.36
N PHE A 56 -17.60 -4.24 -3.58
CA PHE A 56 -16.93 -2.94 -3.51
C PHE A 56 -15.68 -2.96 -2.62
N VAL A 57 -15.56 -3.92 -1.70
CA VAL A 57 -14.42 -4.06 -0.78
C VAL A 57 -13.07 -4.08 -1.52
N PRO A 58 -12.83 -4.94 -2.52
CA PRO A 58 -11.57 -4.93 -3.25
C PRO A 58 -11.36 -3.64 -4.07
N VAL A 59 -12.43 -2.99 -4.54
CA VAL A 59 -12.31 -1.75 -5.31
C VAL A 59 -11.84 -0.60 -4.42
N PHE A 60 -12.54 -0.36 -3.30
CA PHE A 60 -12.14 0.68 -2.34
C PHE A 60 -10.79 0.36 -1.68
N GLY A 61 -10.56 -0.90 -1.30
CA GLY A 61 -9.29 -1.34 -0.73
C GLY A 61 -8.12 -1.10 -1.68
N TYR A 62 -8.30 -1.41 -2.96
CA TYR A 62 -7.28 -1.12 -3.99
C TYR A 62 -7.02 0.38 -4.12
N SER A 63 -8.07 1.19 -4.29
CA SER A 63 -7.94 2.64 -4.45
C SER A 63 -7.23 3.30 -3.27
N LEU A 64 -7.56 2.88 -2.04
CA LEU A 64 -6.92 3.38 -0.83
C LEU A 64 -5.44 2.99 -0.79
N VAL A 65 -5.11 1.70 -0.85
CA VAL A 65 -3.71 1.24 -0.74
C VAL A 65 -2.86 1.79 -1.89
N LEU A 66 -3.42 1.89 -3.09
CA LEU A 66 -2.73 2.44 -4.25
C LEU A 66 -2.38 3.91 -4.06
N GLY A 67 -3.32 4.74 -3.59
CA GLY A 67 -3.05 6.16 -3.33
C GLY A 67 -1.90 6.34 -2.33
N LEU A 68 -1.93 5.56 -1.25
CA LEU A 68 -0.90 5.62 -0.22
C LEU A 68 0.46 5.15 -0.72
N ALA A 69 0.49 4.04 -1.45
CA ALA A 69 1.72 3.51 -1.98
C ALA A 69 2.36 4.48 -2.98
N LEU A 70 1.58 5.09 -3.87
CA LEU A 70 2.10 6.04 -4.86
C LEU A 70 2.64 7.32 -4.23
N ASP A 71 1.96 7.83 -3.19
CA ASP A 71 2.42 9.02 -2.47
C ASP A 71 3.79 8.79 -1.82
N TYR A 72 4.01 7.62 -1.23
CA TYR A 72 5.29 7.27 -0.61
C TYR A 72 6.36 6.90 -1.63
N ASP A 73 6.03 6.06 -2.61
CA ASP A 73 6.98 5.59 -3.60
C ASP A 73 7.55 6.76 -4.39
N ILE A 74 6.70 7.64 -4.92
CA ILE A 74 7.14 8.78 -5.73
C ILE A 74 7.97 9.74 -4.89
N PHE A 75 7.52 10.08 -3.67
CA PHE A 75 8.24 11.01 -2.80
C PHE A 75 9.62 10.49 -2.39
N LEU A 76 9.69 9.22 -1.96
CA LEU A 76 10.95 8.61 -1.56
C LEU A 76 11.89 8.44 -2.75
N PHE A 77 11.38 7.99 -3.91
CA PHE A 77 12.20 7.86 -5.11
C PHE A 77 12.73 9.19 -5.60
N TYR A 78 11.91 10.24 -5.57
CA TYR A 78 12.35 11.58 -5.97
C TYR A 78 13.52 12.05 -5.10
N ARG A 79 13.43 11.82 -3.77
CA ARG A 79 14.51 12.19 -2.85
C ARG A 79 15.78 11.35 -3.06
N ILE A 80 15.64 10.07 -3.36
CA ILE A 80 16.78 9.20 -3.72
C ILE A 80 17.43 9.71 -5.01
N ALA A 81 16.63 10.02 -6.03
CA ALA A 81 17.11 10.51 -7.31
C ALA A 81 17.85 11.84 -7.17
N GLU A 82 17.36 12.77 -6.36
CA GLU A 82 18.03 14.03 -6.04
C GLU A 82 19.43 13.80 -5.45
N TYR A 83 19.57 12.85 -4.51
CA TYR A 83 20.88 12.51 -3.96
C TYR A 83 21.79 11.82 -4.97
N ARG A 84 21.24 11.05 -5.91
CA ARG A 84 22.02 10.47 -7.01
C ARG A 84 22.53 11.54 -7.97
N ASP A 85 21.70 12.54 -8.26
CA ASP A 85 22.08 13.68 -9.10
C ASP A 85 23.16 14.56 -8.43
N LEU A 86 23.19 14.60 -7.09
CA LEU A 86 24.27 15.19 -6.29
C LEU A 86 25.56 14.36 -6.25
N GLY A 87 25.62 13.21 -6.92
CA GLY A 87 26.82 12.37 -7.04
C GLY A 87 27.02 11.32 -5.95
N TYR A 88 26.03 11.10 -5.07
CA TYR A 88 26.10 10.02 -4.08
C TYR A 88 26.01 8.63 -4.74
N THR A 89 26.60 7.61 -4.12
CA THR A 89 26.41 6.20 -4.51
C THR A 89 24.97 5.76 -4.25
N ASP A 90 24.48 4.69 -4.90
CA ASP A 90 23.11 4.19 -4.69
C ASP A 90 22.80 3.94 -3.20
N HIS A 91 23.70 3.25 -2.50
CA HIS A 91 23.53 2.97 -1.08
C HIS A 91 23.52 4.26 -0.23
N ALA A 92 24.45 5.18 -0.48
CA ALA A 92 24.51 6.43 0.28
C ALA A 92 23.28 7.32 0.03
N ALA A 93 22.79 7.37 -1.21
CA ALA A 93 21.58 8.10 -1.57
C ALA A 93 20.34 7.53 -0.87
N ILE A 94 20.18 6.21 -0.83
CA ILE A 94 19.05 5.55 -0.15
C ILE A 94 19.07 5.83 1.36
N VAL A 95 20.22 5.68 2.02
CA VAL A 95 20.36 5.93 3.45
C VAL A 95 20.05 7.40 3.78
N LYS A 96 20.57 8.33 2.98
CA LYS A 96 20.38 9.78 3.20
C LYS A 96 18.95 10.23 2.90
N ALA A 97 18.34 9.73 1.83
CA ALA A 97 16.94 10.00 1.52
C ALA A 97 16.01 9.49 2.63
N THR A 98 16.21 8.24 3.07
CA THR A 98 15.36 7.61 4.08
C THR A 98 15.52 8.29 5.45
N SER A 99 16.74 8.63 5.86
CA SER A 99 16.97 9.31 7.16
C SER A 99 16.32 10.69 7.26
N GLN A 100 16.24 11.44 6.16
CA GLN A 100 15.61 12.76 6.16
C GLN A 100 14.10 12.72 5.97
N SER A 101 13.62 11.91 5.02
CA SER A 101 12.21 11.84 4.66
C SER A 101 11.40 10.88 5.54
N GLY A 102 12.06 9.91 6.19
CA GLY A 102 11.40 8.86 6.95
C GLY A 102 10.51 9.38 8.08
N ARG A 103 10.95 10.39 8.84
CA ARG A 103 10.12 10.98 9.91
C ARG A 103 8.82 11.59 9.37
N ILE A 104 8.88 12.25 8.22
CA ILE A 104 7.72 12.89 7.59
C ILE A 104 6.76 11.82 7.07
N ILE A 105 7.29 10.82 6.37
CA ILE A 105 6.54 9.68 5.84
C ILE A 105 5.81 8.92 6.96
N THR A 106 6.53 8.59 8.04
CA THR A 106 5.96 7.88 9.19
C THR A 106 4.89 8.72 9.90
N ALA A 107 5.09 10.03 10.04
CA ALA A 107 4.08 10.91 10.63
C ALA A 107 2.79 10.95 9.80
N ALA A 108 2.91 11.06 8.47
CA ALA A 108 1.76 11.01 7.57
C ALA A 108 1.02 9.66 7.66
N GLY A 109 1.76 8.55 7.67
CA GLY A 109 1.18 7.22 7.84
C GLY A 109 0.46 7.04 9.18
N LEU A 110 1.01 7.63 10.26
CA LEU A 110 0.40 7.58 11.58
C LEU A 110 -0.92 8.37 11.64
N ILE A 111 -0.95 9.58 11.07
CA ILE A 111 -2.17 10.40 11.00
C ILE A 111 -3.28 9.63 10.28
N MET A 112 -2.94 9.02 9.16
CA MET A 112 -3.88 8.22 8.39
C MET A 112 -4.35 6.96 9.13
N ALA A 113 -3.44 6.26 9.82
CA ALA A 113 -3.80 5.10 10.64
C ALA A 113 -4.81 5.50 11.73
N ILE A 114 -4.62 6.64 12.38
CA ILE A 114 -5.55 7.19 13.37
C ILE A 114 -6.90 7.54 12.72
N ALA A 115 -6.90 8.13 11.52
CA ALA A 115 -8.13 8.47 10.81
C ALA A 115 -8.96 7.22 10.46
N PHE A 116 -8.34 6.17 9.91
CA PHE A 116 -9.03 4.92 9.62
C PHE A 116 -9.45 4.17 10.89
N LEU A 117 -8.64 4.22 11.95
CA LEU A 117 -9.02 3.67 13.25
C LEU A 117 -10.27 4.35 13.80
N GLY A 118 -10.38 5.68 13.65
CA GLY A 118 -11.59 6.43 14.01
C GLY A 118 -12.82 6.01 13.20
N LEU A 119 -12.65 5.65 11.92
CA LEU A 119 -13.73 5.15 11.08
C LEU A 119 -14.33 3.83 11.60
N LEU A 120 -13.51 2.95 12.21
CA LEU A 120 -13.98 1.69 12.79
C LEU A 120 -14.92 1.89 13.99
N PHE A 121 -14.74 2.98 14.74
CA PHE A 121 -15.63 3.34 15.85
C PHE A 121 -16.89 4.08 15.41
N SER A 122 -16.96 4.48 14.13
CA SER A 122 -18.12 5.19 13.62
C SER A 122 -19.30 4.22 13.46
N HIS A 123 -20.41 4.54 14.12
CA HIS A 123 -21.65 3.76 14.14
C HIS A 123 -22.34 3.60 12.77
N MET A 124 -21.73 4.12 11.70
CA MET A 124 -22.19 3.99 10.30
C MET A 124 -21.76 2.67 9.63
N VAL A 125 -20.94 1.84 10.27
CA VAL A 125 -20.40 0.58 9.70
C VAL A 125 -20.95 -0.69 10.39
N TYR A 126 -21.80 -0.55 11.41
CA TYR A 126 -22.52 -1.65 12.07
C TYR A 126 -24.03 -1.55 11.89
#